data_AF-A0A0S4ICG5-F1
#
_entry.id   AF-A0A0S4ICG5-F1
#
_cell.length_a   1.000
_cell.length_b   1.000
_cell.length_c   1.000
_cell.angle_alpha   90.00
_cell.angle_beta   90.00
_cell.angle_gamma   90.00
#
_symmetry.space_group_name_H-M   'P 1'
#
loop_
_entity.id
_entity.type
_entity.pdbx_description
1 polymer ?
#
loop_
_entity_poly.entity_id
_entity_poly.type
_entity_poly.pdbx_seq_one_letter_code
_entity_poly.pdbx_strand_id
1 'polypeptide(L)' 'MSPFLALLIPVCASLLLLTLGFGLRERDVGVLMMWVGTLGIFGLTCWKILEKLPS' A
#
# COMPACT_ATOMS: atom_id res chain seq x y z
N MET A 1 16.56 10.15 2.11
CA MET A 1 15.12 10.48 2.14
C MET A 1 14.69 10.60 3.59
N SER A 2 13.87 11.59 3.97
CA SER A 2 13.44 11.70 5.38
C SER A 2 12.60 10.46 5.77
N PRO A 3 12.67 9.97 7.03
CA PRO A 3 11.89 8.81 7.47
C PRO A 3 10.37 8.99 7.25
N PHE A 4 9.91 10.24 7.35
CA PHE A 4 8.55 10.63 7.00
C PHE A 4 8.25 10.39 5.52
N LEU A 5 9.09 10.87 4.60
CA LEU A 5 8.89 10.66 3.16
C LEU A 5 8.96 9.18 2.78
N ALA A 6 9.82 8.41 3.45
CA ALA A 6 9.99 6.98 3.23
C ALA A 6 8.74 6.17 3.58
N LEU A 7 7.86 6.67 4.46
CA LEU A 7 6.55 6.10 4.75
C LEU A 7 5.44 6.72 3.93
N LEU A 8 5.47 8.05 3.78
CA LEU A 8 4.43 8.80 3.09
C LEU A 8 4.31 8.38 1.63
N ILE A 9 5.42 8.28 0.89
CA ILE A 9 5.41 7.93 -0.53
C ILE A 9 4.76 6.57 -0.78
N PRO A 10 5.20 5.45 -0.16
CA PRO A 10 4.61 4.15 -0.44
C PRO A 10 3.16 4.01 0.07
N VAL A 11 2.78 4.67 1.17
CA VAL A 11 1.39 4.73 1.62
C VAL A 11 0.52 5.48 0.61
N CYS A 12 0.93 6.68 0.19
CA CYS A 12 0.19 7.46 -0.81
C CYS A 12 0.11 6.71 -2.15
N ALA A 13 1.18 6.06 -2.59
CA ALA A 13 1.18 5.25 -3.81
C ALA A 13 0.17 4.09 -3.71
N SER A 14 0.14 3.39 -2.57
CA SER A 14 -0.80 2.29 -2.35
C SER A 14 -2.26 2.79 -2.34
N LEU A 15 -2.53 3.92 -1.68
CA LEU A 15 -3.86 4.55 -1.66
C LEU A 15 -4.30 5.04 -3.04
N LEU A 16 -3.41 5.67 -3.81
CA LEU A 16 -3.70 6.06 -5.19
C LEU A 16 -4.03 4.84 -6.06
N LEU A 17 -3.29 3.75 -5.89
CA LEU A 17 -3.56 2.51 -6.62
C LEU A 17 -4.94 1.93 -6.28
N LEU A 18 -5.37 2.01 -5.01
CA LEU A 18 -6.74 1.64 -4.62
C LEU A 18 -7.79 2.51 -5.31
N THR A 19 -7.58 3.83 -5.35
CA THR A 19 -8.50 4.77 -6.01
C THR A 19 -8.62 4.49 -7.50
N LEU A 20 -7.49 4.28 -8.18
CA LEU A 20 -7.46 3.92 -9.59
C LEU A 20 -8.10 2.55 -9.85
N GLY A 21 -7.79 1.57 -9.00
CA GLY A 21 -8.38 0.23 -9.07
C GLY A 21 -9.90 0.26 -8.90
N PHE A 22 -10.41 1.06 -7.97
CA PHE A 22 -11.85 1.26 -7.77
C PHE A 22 -12.52 1.89 -8.99
N GLY A 23 -11.87 2.86 -9.64
CA GLY A 23 -12.38 3.46 -10.89
C GLY A 23 -12.47 2.46 -12.05
N LEU A 24 -11.68 1.38 -12.01
CA LEU A 24 -11.64 0.31 -13.01
C LEU A 24 -12.25 -1.00 -12.49
N ARG A 25 -13.01 -0.98 -11.39
CA ARG A 25 -13.47 -2.19 -10.67
C ARG A 25 -14.27 -3.18 -11.51
N GLU A 26 -14.90 -2.73 -12.59
CA GLU A 26 -15.66 -3.57 -13.53
C GLU A 26 -14.75 -4.44 -14.42
N ARG A 27 -13.43 -4.24 -14.33
CA ARG A 27 -12.41 -5.03 -15.04
C ARG A 27 -11.55 -5.77 -14.02
N ASP A 28 -11.12 -6.98 -14.39
CA ASP A 28 -10.21 -7.79 -13.55
C ASP A 28 -8.93 -7.03 -13.16
N VAL A 29 -8.43 -6.17 -14.06
CA VAL A 29 -7.27 -5.30 -13.80
C VAL A 29 -7.54 -4.32 -12.64
N GLY A 30 -8.75 -3.77 -12.54
CA GLY A 30 -9.10 -2.87 -11.43
C GLY A 30 -9.13 -3.59 -10.09
N VAL A 31 -9.72 -4.79 -10.07
CA VAL A 31 -9.72 -5.66 -8.87
C VAL A 31 -8.30 -6.05 -8.47
N LEU A 32 -7.44 -6.41 -9.44
CA LEU A 32 -6.03 -6.69 -9.20
C LEU A 32 -5.30 -5.48 -8.60
N MET A 33 -5.51 -4.27 -9.14
CA MET A 33 -4.92 -3.03 -8.59
C MET A 33 -5.37 -2.78 -7.14
N MET A 34 -6.64 -3.06 -6.82
CA MET A 34 -7.14 -2.96 -5.45
C MET A 34 -6.46 -3.97 -4.50
N TRP A 35 -6.22 -5.20 -4.96
CA TRP A 35 -5.47 -6.19 -4.19
C TRP A 35 -4.02 -5.76 -3.95
N VAL A 36 -3.33 -5.30 -4.99
CA VAL A 36 -1.94 -4.82 -4.87
C VAL A 36 -1.84 -3.63 -3.91
N GLY A 37 -2.76 -2.66 -3.99
CA GLY A 37 -2.78 -1.52 -3.06
C GLY A 37 -3.03 -1.94 -1.61
N THR A 38 -3.94 -2.90 -1.40
CA THR A 38 -4.24 -3.43 -0.06
C THR A 38 -3.05 -4.18 0.52
N LEU A 39 -2.42 -5.06 -0.27
CA LEU A 39 -1.21 -5.78 0.13
C LEU A 39 -0.03 -4.84 0.38
N GLY A 40 0.08 -3.74 -0.36
CA GLY A 40 1.09 -2.70 -0.12
C GLY A 40 0.96 -2.05 1.26
N ILE A 41 -0.25 -1.63 1.65
CA ILE A 41 -0.50 -1.06 2.98
C ILE A 41 -0.28 -2.11 4.08
N PHE A 42 -0.76 -3.33 3.86
CA PHE A 42 -0.59 -4.43 4.81
C PHE A 42 0.90 -4.77 5.02
N GLY A 43 1.67 -4.91 3.94
CA GLY A 43 3.11 -5.18 4.01
C GLY A 43 3.90 -4.10 4.75
N LEU A 44 3.60 -2.82 4.49
CA LEU A 44 4.20 -1.70 5.24
C LEU A 44 3.86 -1.77 6.74
N THR A 45 2.63 -2.14 7.07
CA THR A 45 2.18 -2.29 8.46
C THR A 45 2.91 -3.44 9.14
N CYS A 46 2.99 -4.61 8.50
CA CYS A 46 3.75 -5.76 8.99
C CYS A 46 5.22 -5.38 9.21
N TRP A 47 5.85 -4.71 8.24
CA TRP A 47 7.23 -4.25 8.36
C TRP A 47 7.43 -3.35 9.58
N LYS A 48 6.51 -2.39 9.80
CA LYS A 48 6.57 -1.48 10.96
C LYS A 48 6.33 -2.18 12.29
N ILE A 49 5.52 -3.24 12.30
CA ILE A 49 5.37 -4.08 13.49
C ILE A 49 6.67 -4.84 13.74
N LEU A 50 7.27 -5.46 12.70
CA LEU A 50 8.54 -6.18 12.81
C LEU A 50 9.68 -5.30 13.32
N GLU A 51 9.79 -4.04 12.86
CA GLU A 51 10.78 -3.08 13.38
C GLU A 51 10.64 -2.80 14.88
N LYS A 52 9.46 -3.03 15.47
CA LYS A 52 9.20 -2.81 16.89
C LYS A 52 9.33 -4.08 17.73
N LEU A 53 9.52 -5.26 17.11
CA LEU A 53 9.76 -6.48 17.88
C LEU A 53 11.20 -6.46 18.41
N PRO A 54 11.42 -6.81 19.69
CA PRO A 54 12.76 -7.07 20.19
C PRO A 54 13.34 -8.31 19.47
N SER A 55 14.58 -8.19 19.01
CA SER A 55 15.36 -9.28 18.39
C SER A 55 15.82 -10.31 19.40
#